data_AF-A0A968LN93-F1
#
_entry.id   AF-A0A968LN93-F1
#
_cell.length_a   1.000
_cell.length_b   1.000
_cell.length_c   1.000
_cell.angle_alpha   90.00
_cell.angle_beta   90.00
_cell.angle_gamma   90.00
#
_symmetry.space_group_name_H-M   'P 1'
#
loop_
_entity.id
_entity.type
_entity.pdbx_description
1 polymer ?
#
loop_
_entity_poly.entity_id
_entity_poly.type
_entity_poly.pdbx_seq_one_letter_code
_entity_poly.pdbx_strand_id
1 'polypeptide(L)'
;MLQDRYGGLEVTPGLVESGNASVRLENDSDLWALIAAQGPLTAQRLEEFCTESLSSRRKNSVFDTTLFGYPVRMARTGYTGEDGFEIFSAPVDAPHLWDKLLETGFTPCGLGARDTLRLEAGYPLYGHEWNDTTNPLETSFSWAVKDHKDFIGKTPISRPPERSASSDSRSPDAAFPAKATPSNSRGESSDTSRAEPCPPP
;
A
#
# COMPACT_ATOMS: atom_id res chain seq x y z
N MET A 1 2.01 6.57 27.87
CA MET A 1 0.66 5.98 28.10
C MET A 1 0.16 5.05 26.99
N LEU A 2 0.90 4.84 25.89
CA LEU A 2 0.52 3.89 24.82
C LEU A 2 1.23 2.52 24.89
N GLN A 3 2.15 2.33 25.84
CA GLN A 3 3.00 1.12 25.94
C GLN A 3 2.31 -0.08 26.64
N ASP A 4 1.33 0.15 27.51
CA ASP A 4 0.84 -0.89 28.44
C ASP A 4 -0.29 -1.79 27.92
N ARG A 5 -0.89 -1.51 26.74
CA ARG A 5 -2.15 -2.17 26.33
C ARG A 5 -2.01 -3.29 25.29
N TYR A 6 -0.81 -3.54 24.79
CA TYR A 6 -0.49 -4.63 23.86
C TYR A 6 0.34 -5.75 24.49
N GLY A 7 0.01 -6.17 25.72
CA GLY A 7 0.61 -7.36 26.32
C GLY A 7 2.14 -7.37 26.39
N GLY A 8 2.78 -6.22 26.56
CA GLY A 8 4.23 -6.14 26.74
C GLY A 8 5.06 -6.51 25.51
N LEU A 9 4.54 -6.36 24.28
CA LEU A 9 5.40 -6.35 23.10
C LEU A 9 6.20 -5.03 23.05
N GLU A 10 7.22 -4.93 23.90
CA GLU A 10 8.37 -4.11 23.55
C GLU A 10 8.98 -4.71 22.29
N VAL A 11 8.88 -3.98 21.18
CA VAL A 11 9.66 -4.28 19.98
C VAL A 11 11.10 -3.84 20.27
N THR A 12 11.77 -4.59 21.12
CA THR A 12 13.21 -4.47 21.32
C THR A 12 13.93 -5.10 20.13
N PRO A 13 14.89 -4.39 19.51
CA PRO A 13 15.77 -5.01 18.52
C PRO A 13 16.42 -6.26 19.11
N GLY A 14 16.35 -7.39 18.39
CA GLY A 14 16.88 -8.65 18.89
C GLY A 14 16.11 -9.88 18.45
N LEU A 15 16.44 -11.01 19.08
CA LEU A 15 15.77 -12.29 18.84
C LEU A 15 14.40 -12.27 19.51
N VAL A 16 13.35 -12.50 18.73
CA VAL A 16 11.97 -12.63 19.18
C VAL A 16 11.53 -14.05 18.89
N GLU A 17 11.03 -14.73 19.91
CA GLU A 17 10.41 -16.05 19.79
C GLU A 17 8.91 -15.87 19.52
N SER A 18 8.42 -16.45 18.42
CA SER A 18 6.99 -16.45 18.10
C SER A 18 6.56 -17.86 17.71
N GLY A 19 5.98 -18.59 18.67
CA GLY A 19 5.63 -20.00 18.50
C GLY A 19 6.88 -20.87 18.43
N ASN A 20 7.08 -21.56 17.30
CA ASN A 20 8.22 -22.45 17.06
C ASN A 20 9.34 -21.81 16.21
N ALA A 21 9.28 -20.48 15.98
CA ALA A 21 10.23 -19.78 15.13
C ALA A 21 11.01 -18.72 15.93
N SER A 22 12.33 -18.82 15.84
CA SER A 22 13.29 -17.82 16.30
C SER A 22 13.53 -16.84 15.16
N VAL A 23 13.07 -15.59 15.31
CA VAL A 23 13.26 -14.51 14.31
C VAL A 23 14.05 -13.36 14.90
N ARG A 24 14.82 -12.65 14.07
CA ARG A 24 15.49 -11.41 14.47
C ARG A 24 14.69 -10.22 13.97
N LEU A 25 14.36 -9.31 14.88
CA LEU A 25 13.65 -8.07 14.58
C LEU A 25 14.61 -6.90 14.71
N GLU A 26 14.67 -6.07 13.68
CA GLU A 26 15.52 -4.88 13.62
C GLU A 26 14.68 -3.67 13.19
N ASN A 27 15.02 -2.51 13.76
CA ASN A 27 14.41 -1.25 13.37
C ASN A 27 15.37 -0.48 12.47
N ASP A 28 15.10 -0.54 11.17
CA ASP A 28 15.90 0.13 10.15
C ASP A 28 15.32 1.50 9.77
N SER A 29 14.40 2.06 10.55
CA SER A 29 13.71 3.31 10.18
C SER A 29 14.68 4.45 9.84
N ASP A 30 15.79 4.58 10.57
CA ASP A 30 16.83 5.60 10.33
C ASP A 30 17.74 5.28 9.13
N LEU A 31 17.65 4.07 8.58
CA LEU A 31 18.42 3.62 7.42
C LEU A 31 17.69 3.86 6.10
N TRP A 32 16.44 4.31 6.13
CA TRP A 32 15.61 4.49 4.94
C TRP A 32 14.98 5.87 4.89
N ALA A 33 15.12 6.52 3.74
CA ALA A 33 14.27 7.61 3.32
C ALA A 33 13.23 7.11 2.31
N LEU A 34 12.04 7.71 2.30
CA LEU A 34 10.93 7.35 1.44
C LEU A 34 10.42 8.56 0.66
N ILE A 35 10.39 8.45 -0.67
CA ILE A 35 9.74 9.43 -1.56
C ILE A 35 8.63 8.72 -2.34
N ALA A 36 7.41 9.27 -2.31
CA ALA A 36 6.30 8.76 -3.10
C ALA A 36 6.14 9.58 -4.39
N ALA A 37 6.45 8.98 -5.53
CA ALA A 37 6.20 9.55 -6.86
C ALA A 37 4.86 9.00 -7.36
N GLN A 38 3.84 9.86 -7.48
CA GLN A 38 2.46 9.43 -7.71
C GLN A 38 1.83 10.22 -8.86
N GLY A 39 0.98 9.54 -9.64
CA GLY A 39 0.29 10.07 -10.80
C GLY A 39 0.38 9.14 -12.01
N PRO A 40 -0.55 9.26 -12.98
CA PRO A 40 -0.70 8.32 -14.09
C PRO A 40 0.50 8.27 -15.04
N LEU A 41 1.36 9.30 -15.02
CA LEU A 41 2.55 9.39 -15.87
C LEU A 41 3.84 8.94 -15.15
N THR A 42 3.75 8.47 -13.91
CA THR A 42 4.93 8.17 -13.09
C THR A 42 5.84 7.13 -13.74
N ALA A 43 5.29 6.00 -14.18
CA ALA A 43 6.08 4.96 -14.84
C ALA A 43 6.78 5.50 -16.10
N GLN A 44 6.04 6.22 -16.95
CA GLN A 44 6.58 6.81 -18.17
C GLN A 44 7.73 7.80 -17.90
N ARG A 45 7.58 8.67 -16.90
CA ARG A 45 8.59 9.69 -16.56
C ARG A 45 9.88 9.11 -16.00
N LEU A 46 9.81 7.97 -15.34
CA LEU A 46 10.94 7.37 -14.63
C LEU A 46 11.59 6.20 -15.38
N GLU A 47 10.92 5.63 -16.40
CA GLU A 47 11.37 4.42 -17.10
C GLU A 47 12.81 4.54 -17.63
N GLU A 48 13.16 5.64 -18.28
CA GLU A 48 14.50 5.81 -18.89
C GLU A 48 15.64 5.96 -17.87
N PHE A 49 15.30 6.32 -16.62
CA PHE A 49 16.25 6.52 -15.54
C PHE A 49 16.35 5.30 -14.62
N CYS A 50 15.53 4.28 -14.86
CA CYS A 50 15.47 3.07 -14.08
C CYS A 50 16.13 1.91 -14.84
N THR A 51 16.90 1.09 -14.16
CA THR A 51 17.45 -0.14 -14.77
C THR A 51 16.41 -1.22 -15.02
N GLU A 52 15.24 -1.11 -14.37
CA GLU A 52 14.13 -2.04 -14.45
C GLU A 52 12.94 -1.41 -15.19
N SER A 53 12.23 -2.22 -15.99
CA SER A 53 11.04 -1.73 -16.69
C SER A 53 9.88 -1.51 -15.72
N LEU A 54 9.54 -0.26 -15.44
CA LEU A 54 8.50 0.14 -14.48
C LEU A 54 7.10 -0.15 -15.03
N SER A 55 6.90 0.09 -16.34
CA SER A 55 5.63 -0.17 -17.03
C SER A 55 5.15 -1.62 -16.86
N SER A 56 6.07 -2.59 -16.82
CA SER A 56 5.79 -4.02 -16.66
C SER A 56 5.48 -4.45 -15.22
N ARG A 57 5.81 -3.62 -14.22
CA ARG A 57 5.70 -3.99 -12.80
C ARG A 57 4.24 -4.07 -12.36
N ARG A 58 3.86 -5.14 -11.67
CA ARG A 58 2.48 -5.27 -11.17
C ARG A 58 2.25 -4.36 -9.96
N LYS A 59 1.00 -3.91 -9.76
CA LYS A 59 0.60 -3.23 -8.52
C LYS A 59 0.99 -4.08 -7.30
N ASN A 60 1.49 -3.43 -6.25
CA ASN A 60 2.02 -4.03 -5.03
C ASN A 60 3.28 -4.91 -5.21
N SER A 61 3.94 -4.88 -6.38
CA SER A 61 5.25 -5.51 -6.51
C SER A 61 6.33 -4.65 -5.85
N VAL A 62 7.33 -5.32 -5.28
CA VAL A 62 8.52 -4.72 -4.65
C VAL A 62 9.75 -5.29 -5.34
N PHE A 63 10.73 -4.44 -5.65
CA PHE A 63 11.94 -4.83 -6.34
C PHE A 63 13.08 -3.85 -6.06
N ASP A 64 14.30 -4.37 -6.06
CA ASP A 64 15.51 -3.55 -5.97
C ASP A 64 15.95 -3.17 -7.39
N THR A 65 16.39 -1.93 -7.58
CA THR A 65 16.79 -1.38 -8.87
C THR A 65 17.77 -0.21 -8.67
N THR A 66 18.23 0.37 -9.76
CA THR A 66 18.93 1.66 -9.77
C THR A 66 18.02 2.70 -10.41
N LEU A 67 17.89 3.88 -9.78
CA LEU A 67 17.15 5.03 -10.30
C LEU A 67 18.06 6.26 -10.31
N PHE A 68 18.23 6.90 -11.47
CA PHE A 68 19.19 8.01 -11.68
C PHE A 68 20.63 7.67 -11.28
N GLY A 69 21.01 6.38 -11.30
CA GLY A 69 22.33 5.91 -10.84
C GLY A 69 22.42 5.58 -9.34
N TYR A 70 21.36 5.77 -8.56
CA TYR A 70 21.32 5.45 -7.13
C TYR A 70 20.63 4.11 -6.84
N PRO A 71 21.16 3.28 -5.94
CA PRO A 71 20.50 2.04 -5.53
C PRO A 71 19.23 2.37 -4.74
N VAL A 72 18.10 1.80 -5.15
CA VAL A 72 16.80 2.01 -4.51
C VAL A 72 16.01 0.71 -4.43
N ARG A 73 15.15 0.61 -3.43
CA ARG A 73 14.04 -0.34 -3.42
C ARG A 73 12.78 0.40 -3.85
N MET A 74 12.09 -0.10 -4.86
CA MET A 74 10.85 0.48 -5.33
C MET A 74 9.68 -0.46 -5.08
N ALA A 75 8.53 0.12 -4.73
CA ALA A 75 7.26 -0.57 -4.64
C ALA A 75 6.22 0.14 -5.51
N ARG A 76 5.46 -0.60 -6.33
CA ARG A 76 4.34 -0.02 -7.11
C ARG A 76 3.09 0.10 -6.22
N THR A 77 3.23 0.95 -5.21
CA THR A 77 2.28 1.23 -4.13
C THR A 77 2.06 2.75 -4.03
N GLY A 78 1.07 3.14 -3.24
CA GLY A 78 0.68 4.54 -3.15
C GLY A 78 -0.46 4.79 -2.17
N TYR A 79 -0.62 6.06 -1.82
CA TYR A 79 -1.64 6.55 -0.89
C TYR A 79 -2.49 7.68 -1.49
N THR A 80 -2.62 7.69 -2.82
CA THR A 80 -3.35 8.74 -3.57
C THR A 80 -4.52 8.20 -4.39
N GLY A 81 -4.64 6.88 -4.54
CA GLY A 81 -5.60 6.23 -5.44
C GLY A 81 -5.15 6.15 -6.90
N GLU A 82 -4.09 6.87 -7.27
CA GLU A 82 -3.48 6.86 -8.61
C GLU A 82 -2.38 5.80 -8.73
N ASP A 83 -1.89 5.60 -9.96
CA ASP A 83 -0.66 4.84 -10.17
C ASP A 83 0.56 5.59 -9.63
N GLY A 84 1.64 4.86 -9.33
CA GLY A 84 2.83 5.46 -8.76
C GLY A 84 3.76 4.44 -8.13
N PHE A 85 4.87 4.97 -7.61
CA PHE A 85 5.87 4.19 -6.90
C PHE A 85 6.26 4.88 -5.59
N GLU A 86 6.56 4.05 -4.61
CA GLU A 86 7.26 4.42 -3.38
C GLU A 86 8.74 4.03 -3.54
N ILE A 87 9.62 5.01 -3.38
CA ILE A 87 11.07 4.90 -3.60
C ILE A 87 11.76 4.96 -2.25
N PHE A 88 12.30 3.81 -1.83
CA PHE A 88 13.09 3.65 -0.62
C PHE A 88 14.57 3.75 -0.97
N SER A 89 15.31 4.60 -0.27
CA SER A 89 16.73 4.88 -0.52
C SER A 89 17.49 5.11 0.77
N ALA A 90 18.82 5.14 0.70
CA ALA A 90 19.62 5.61 1.83
C ALA A 90 19.33 7.10 2.09
N PRO A 91 19.26 7.55 3.35
CA PRO A 91 18.93 8.95 3.68
C PRO A 91 19.86 9.99 3.04
N VAL A 92 21.13 9.62 2.85
CA VAL A 92 22.14 10.45 2.19
C VAL A 92 21.84 10.70 0.71
N ASP A 93 21.17 9.77 0.02
CA ASP A 93 20.88 9.87 -1.41
C ASP A 93 19.54 10.56 -1.68
N ALA A 94 18.65 10.62 -0.68
CA ALA A 94 17.29 11.14 -0.84
C ALA A 94 17.21 12.59 -1.35
N PRO A 95 18.05 13.55 -0.91
CA PRO A 95 18.04 14.89 -1.49
C PRO A 95 18.37 14.91 -2.98
N HIS A 96 19.32 14.07 -3.43
CA HIS A 96 19.71 13.99 -4.83
C HIS A 96 18.62 13.33 -5.69
N LEU A 97 18.00 12.27 -5.18
CA LEU A 97 16.84 11.65 -5.80
C LEU A 97 15.67 12.63 -5.91
N TRP A 98 15.41 13.41 -4.87
CA TRP A 98 14.38 14.44 -4.87
C TRP A 98 14.60 15.47 -5.98
N ASP A 99 15.80 16.05 -6.07
CA ASP A 99 16.12 17.03 -7.11
C ASP A 99 15.99 16.45 -8.53
N LYS A 100 16.45 15.20 -8.73
CA LYS A 100 16.31 14.49 -10.00
C LYS A 100 14.85 14.25 -10.38
N LEU A 101 13.99 13.91 -9.43
CA LEU A 101 12.56 13.77 -9.68
C LEU A 101 11.95 15.10 -10.13
N LEU A 102 12.33 16.23 -9.52
CA LEU A 102 11.83 17.54 -9.95
C LEU A 102 12.27 17.90 -11.37
N GLU A 103 13.49 17.55 -11.77
CA GLU A 103 13.98 17.71 -13.15
C GLU A 103 13.13 16.94 -14.17
N THR A 104 12.53 15.81 -13.76
CA THR A 104 11.60 15.04 -14.61
C THR A 104 10.17 15.60 -14.63
N GLY A 105 9.91 16.73 -13.98
CA GLY A 105 8.64 17.45 -14.00
C GLY A 105 7.60 17.01 -12.97
N PHE A 106 8.03 16.33 -11.90
CA PHE A 106 7.16 16.16 -10.72
C PHE A 106 6.95 17.49 -10.00
N THR A 107 5.76 17.67 -9.43
CA THR A 107 5.45 18.82 -8.57
C THR A 107 5.47 18.36 -7.10
N PRO A 108 6.18 19.07 -6.20
CA PRO A 108 6.14 18.77 -4.77
C PRO A 108 4.72 18.87 -4.21
N CYS A 109 4.32 17.86 -3.45
CA CYS A 109 3.02 17.83 -2.77
C CYS A 109 3.24 17.69 -1.26
N GLY A 110 2.58 18.57 -0.49
CA GLY A 110 2.62 18.54 0.97
C GLY A 110 1.54 17.63 1.58
N LEU A 111 1.49 17.61 2.91
CA LEU A 111 0.57 16.77 3.69
C LEU A 111 -0.92 17.09 3.43
N GLY A 112 -1.26 18.35 3.17
CA GLY A 112 -2.65 18.73 2.85
C GLY A 112 -3.16 18.09 1.55
N ALA A 113 -2.35 18.13 0.48
CA ALA A 113 -2.70 17.47 -0.77
C ALA A 113 -2.79 15.93 -0.59
N ARG A 114 -1.87 15.35 0.20
CA ARG A 114 -1.92 13.93 0.53
C ARG A 114 -3.23 13.54 1.25
N ASP A 115 -3.67 14.35 2.21
CA ASP A 115 -4.89 14.08 2.98
C ASP A 115 -6.15 14.19 2.10
N THR A 116 -6.21 15.14 1.16
CA THR A 116 -7.29 15.20 0.18
C THR A 116 -7.32 13.97 -0.71
N LEU A 117 -6.19 13.60 -1.33
CA LEU A 117 -6.13 12.51 -2.30
C LEU A 117 -6.46 11.15 -1.66
N ARG A 118 -5.92 10.88 -0.47
CA ARG A 118 -6.21 9.62 0.24
C ARG A 118 -7.68 9.53 0.60
N LEU A 119 -8.32 10.65 0.98
CA LEU A 119 -9.72 10.68 1.34
C LEU A 119 -10.61 10.43 0.11
N GLU A 120 -10.31 11.08 -1.02
CA GLU A 120 -10.97 10.82 -2.31
C GLU A 120 -10.82 9.37 -2.78
N ALA A 121 -9.68 8.75 -2.49
CA ALA A 121 -9.41 7.33 -2.76
C ALA A 121 -10.07 6.37 -1.75
N GLY A 122 -10.64 6.87 -0.65
CA GLY A 122 -11.23 6.06 0.42
C GLY A 122 -10.20 5.34 1.30
N TYR A 123 -8.99 5.86 1.40
CA TYR A 123 -7.94 5.30 2.24
C TYR A 123 -7.98 5.86 3.68
N PRO A 124 -7.91 4.99 4.70
CA PRO A 124 -8.05 5.37 6.09
C PRO A 124 -6.73 5.89 6.65
N LEU A 125 -6.81 6.88 7.53
CA LEU A 125 -5.70 7.36 8.33
C LEU A 125 -5.87 6.88 9.77
N TYR A 126 -4.86 6.16 10.28
CA TYR A 126 -4.86 5.73 11.67
C TYR A 126 -4.85 6.97 12.60
N GLY A 127 -5.67 6.93 13.65
CA GLY A 127 -6.03 8.05 14.52
C GLY A 127 -7.30 8.81 14.10
N HIS A 128 -7.74 8.68 12.84
CA HIS A 128 -8.93 9.36 12.30
C HIS A 128 -10.06 8.37 12.00
N GLU A 129 -9.97 7.63 10.89
CA GLU A 129 -10.98 6.62 10.55
C GLU A 129 -10.79 5.34 11.36
N TRP A 130 -9.54 5.01 11.70
CA TRP A 130 -9.17 3.81 12.45
C TRP A 130 -8.44 4.14 13.73
N ASN A 131 -8.67 3.36 14.77
CA ASN A 131 -7.88 3.35 15.99
C ASN A 131 -8.02 1.99 16.68
N ASP A 132 -7.44 1.84 17.87
CA ASP A 132 -7.44 0.59 18.65
C ASP A 132 -8.84 0.09 19.05
N THR A 133 -9.86 0.93 18.94
CA THR A 133 -11.26 0.60 19.24
C THR A 133 -12.09 0.29 17.99
N THR A 134 -11.54 0.50 16.79
CA THR A 134 -12.21 0.19 15.53
C THR A 134 -12.08 -1.29 15.21
N ASN A 135 -13.19 -2.03 15.10
CA ASN A 135 -13.15 -3.40 14.61
C ASN A 135 -12.94 -3.39 13.08
N PRO A 136 -11.87 -4.00 12.52
CA PRO A 136 -11.63 -4.02 11.08
C PRO A 136 -12.78 -4.60 10.25
N LEU A 137 -13.59 -5.51 10.81
CA LEU A 137 -14.76 -6.09 10.13
C LEU A 137 -15.90 -5.08 9.91
N GLU A 138 -15.91 -3.97 10.67
CA GLU A 138 -16.90 -2.89 10.53
C GLU A 138 -16.48 -1.85 9.48
N THR A 139 -15.35 -2.06 8.81
CA THR A 139 -14.78 -1.11 7.85
C THR A 139 -14.91 -1.63 6.41
N SER A 140 -14.71 -0.75 5.42
CA SER A 140 -14.58 -1.15 4.00
C SER A 140 -13.35 -2.04 3.71
N PHE A 141 -12.50 -2.31 4.71
CA PHE A 141 -11.30 -3.13 4.62
C PHE A 141 -11.44 -4.49 5.30
N SER A 142 -12.66 -4.94 5.59
CA SER A 142 -12.93 -6.30 6.11
C SER A 142 -12.25 -7.40 5.28
N TRP A 143 -12.07 -7.18 3.97
CA TRP A 143 -11.34 -8.08 3.06
C TRP A 143 -9.89 -8.35 3.46
N ALA A 144 -9.26 -7.48 4.27
CA ALA A 144 -7.90 -7.67 4.77
C ALA A 144 -7.82 -8.72 5.90
N VAL A 145 -8.93 -8.99 6.60
CA VAL A 145 -9.01 -10.02 7.64
C VAL A 145 -9.18 -11.40 6.99
N LYS A 146 -8.25 -12.31 7.26
CA LYS A 146 -8.25 -13.68 6.73
C LYS A 146 -8.62 -14.68 7.84
N ASP A 147 -9.91 -14.83 8.07
CA ASP A 147 -10.53 -15.69 9.11
C ASP A 147 -10.08 -17.16 9.10
N HIS A 148 -9.69 -17.70 7.94
CA HIS A 148 -9.16 -19.06 7.79
C HIS A 148 -7.74 -19.26 8.37
N LYS A 149 -7.01 -18.18 8.71
CA LYS A 149 -5.67 -18.25 9.32
C LYS A 149 -5.74 -18.07 10.83
N ASP A 150 -4.74 -18.53 11.56
CA ASP A 150 -4.57 -18.20 12.98
C ASP A 150 -3.72 -16.93 13.13
N PHE A 151 -4.14 -16.02 14.02
CA PHE A 151 -3.49 -14.71 14.24
C PHE A 151 -3.92 -14.07 15.57
N ILE A 152 -3.07 -13.17 16.09
CA ILE A 152 -3.35 -12.39 17.29
C ILE A 152 -4.62 -11.56 17.09
N GLY A 153 -5.61 -11.72 17.98
CA GLY A 153 -6.88 -11.00 17.91
C GLY A 153 -7.99 -11.69 17.11
N LYS A 154 -7.79 -12.94 16.64
CA LYS A 154 -8.82 -13.69 15.90
C LYS A 154 -10.13 -13.93 16.67
N THR A 155 -10.06 -14.25 17.95
CA THR A 155 -11.26 -14.44 18.79
C THR A 155 -12.00 -13.14 19.08
N PRO A 156 -11.34 -12.04 19.52
CA PRO A 156 -12.05 -10.78 19.75
C PRO A 156 -12.58 -10.13 18.47
N ILE A 157 -11.89 -10.21 17.33
CA ILE A 157 -12.38 -9.58 16.08
C ILE A 157 -13.68 -10.20 15.57
N SER A 158 -13.88 -11.50 15.79
CA SER A 158 -15.08 -12.25 15.36
C SER A 158 -16.32 -11.99 16.22
N ARG A 159 -16.18 -11.24 17.32
CA ARG A 159 -17.29 -10.69 18.09
C ARG A 159 -17.32 -9.18 17.87
N PRO A 160 -18.39 -8.61 17.28
CA PRO A 160 -18.53 -7.16 17.23
C PRO A 160 -18.44 -6.60 18.66
N PRO A 161 -17.73 -5.47 18.89
CA PRO A 161 -17.79 -4.80 20.19
C PRO A 161 -19.25 -4.49 20.55
N GLU A 162 -19.63 -4.69 21.81
CA GLU A 162 -20.91 -4.20 22.33
C GLU A 162 -20.91 -2.67 22.19
N ARG A 163 -21.60 -2.16 21.17
CA ARG A 163 -21.72 -0.72 20.97
C ARG A 163 -22.59 -0.18 22.09
N SER A 164 -22.01 0.46 23.10
CA SER A 164 -22.77 1.31 24.02
C SER A 164 -23.44 2.39 23.17
N ALA A 165 -24.76 2.42 23.16
CA ALA A 165 -25.54 3.40 22.42
C ALA A 165 -25.30 4.81 23.00
N SER A 166 -24.24 5.49 22.55
CA SER A 166 -24.13 6.93 22.69
C SER A 166 -24.71 7.56 21.42
N SER A 167 -25.77 8.33 21.60
CA SER A 167 -26.51 9.09 20.59
C SER A 167 -25.59 9.97 19.73
N ASP A 168 -25.25 9.53 18.52
CA ASP A 168 -24.68 10.38 17.47
C ASP A 168 -25.68 10.45 16.32
N SER A 169 -26.35 11.60 16.20
CA SER A 169 -27.39 11.89 15.23
C SER A 169 -26.79 12.29 13.88
N ARG A 170 -26.24 11.32 13.14
CA ARG A 170 -25.81 11.55 11.74
C ARG A 170 -26.74 10.81 10.77
N SER A 171 -27.30 11.57 9.85
CA SER A 171 -28.25 11.13 8.82
C SER A 171 -27.66 10.05 7.89
N PRO A 172 -28.49 9.18 7.29
CA PRO A 172 -28.04 8.03 6.51
C PRO A 172 -27.53 8.35 5.09
N ASP A 173 -27.52 9.61 4.66
CA ASP A 173 -27.41 9.97 3.24
C ASP A 173 -25.98 10.13 2.70
N ALA A 174 -24.93 9.80 3.46
CA ALA A 174 -23.55 9.83 2.99
C ALA A 174 -23.06 8.44 2.52
N ALA A 175 -23.85 7.75 1.69
CA ALA A 175 -23.38 6.57 0.99
C ALA A 175 -22.64 6.99 -0.29
N PHE A 176 -21.31 6.96 -0.27
CA PHE A 176 -20.52 7.07 -1.50
C PHE A 176 -20.73 5.81 -2.35
N PRO A 177 -20.96 5.94 -3.67
CA PRO A 177 -21.15 4.78 -4.53
C PRO A 177 -19.86 3.95 -4.58
N ALA A 178 -19.97 2.67 -4.23
CA ALA A 178 -18.88 1.71 -4.38
C ALA A 178 -18.46 1.66 -5.86
N LYS A 179 -17.18 1.98 -6.16
CA LYS A 179 -16.60 1.67 -7.48
C LYS A 179 -16.59 0.15 -7.64
N ALA A 180 -17.14 -0.32 -8.76
CA ALA A 180 -17.21 -1.74 -9.10
C ALA A 180 -15.81 -2.37 -9.08
N THR A 181 -15.63 -3.39 -8.24
CA THR A 181 -14.50 -4.32 -8.33
C THR A 181 -14.59 -5.07 -9.66
N PRO A 182 -13.51 -5.16 -10.48
CA PRO A 182 -13.54 -6.00 -11.66
C PRO A 182 -13.66 -7.46 -11.24
N SER A 183 -14.78 -8.09 -11.61
CA SER A 183 -15.02 -9.52 -11.44
C SER A 183 -14.06 -10.28 -12.35
N ASN A 184 -13.14 -11.04 -11.77
CA ASN A 184 -12.24 -11.92 -12.50
C ASN A 184 -12.97 -13.25 -12.79
N SER A 185 -13.89 -13.24 -13.75
CA SER A 185 -14.51 -14.47 -14.26
C SER A 185 -13.64 -15.03 -15.40
N ARG A 186 -12.87 -16.07 -15.10
CA ARG A 186 -12.30 -16.97 -16.10
C ARG A 186 -13.47 -17.62 -16.85
N GLY A 187 -13.70 -17.19 -18.08
CA GLY A 187 -14.51 -17.91 -19.06
C GLY A 187 -13.58 -18.63 -20.02
N GLU A 188 -13.55 -19.96 -19.94
CA GLU A 188 -13.06 -20.81 -21.02
C GLU A 188 -13.94 -20.57 -22.25
N SER A 189 -13.35 -20.14 -23.36
CA SER A 189 -13.98 -20.21 -24.68
C SER A 189 -13.02 -20.96 -25.61
N SER A 190 -13.33 -22.23 -25.83
CA SER A 190 -12.85 -23.00 -26.96
C SER A 190 -13.44 -22.39 -28.24
N ASP A 191 -12.61 -21.78 -29.08
CA ASP A 191 -12.96 -21.54 -30.48
C ASP A 191 -11.82 -22.02 -31.37
N THR A 192 -12.08 -23.15 -32.03
CA THR A 192 -11.25 -23.73 -33.06
C THR A 192 -11.67 -23.14 -34.40
N SER A 193 -10.96 -22.11 -34.87
CA SER A 193 -10.98 -21.77 -36.28
C SER A 193 -9.59 -21.39 -36.79
N ARG A 194 -9.17 -22.22 -37.73
CA ARG A 194 -7.93 -22.24 -38.51
C ARG A 194 -7.77 -20.96 -39.33
N ALA A 195 -6.66 -20.26 -39.17
CA ALA A 195 -6.20 -19.23 -40.09
C ALA A 195 -4.80 -19.60 -40.61
N GLU A 196 -4.66 -19.73 -41.93
CA GLU A 196 -3.43 -20.10 -42.63
C GLU A 196 -2.45 -18.91 -42.73
N PRO A 197 -1.12 -19.15 -42.80
CA PRO A 197 -0.13 -18.08 -42.81
C PRO A 197 0.06 -17.44 -44.20
N CYS A 198 0.25 -16.11 -44.19
CA CYS A 198 0.61 -15.29 -45.34
C CYS A 198 2.10 -15.50 -45.72
N PRO A 199 2.48 -15.64 -47.01
CA PRO A 199 3.87 -15.79 -47.42
C PRO A 199 4.62 -14.45 -47.49
N PRO A 200 5.95 -14.43 -47.26
CA PRO A 200 6.76 -13.22 -47.25
C PRO A 200 7.13 -12.72 -48.67
N PRO A 201 7.51 -11.44 -48.82
CA PRO A 201 8.04 -10.88 -50.07
C PRO A 201 9.45 -11.38 -50.40
#